data_AF-A0A061S8I7-F1
#
_entry.id   AF-A0A061S8I7-F1
#
_cell.length_a   1.000
_cell.length_b   1.000
_cell.length_c   1.000
_cell.angle_alpha   90.00
_cell.angle_beta   90.00
_cell.angle_gamma   90.00
#
_symmetry.space_group_name_H-M   'P 1'
#
loop_
_entity.id
_entity.type
_entity.pdbx_description
1 polymer ?
#
loop_
_entity_poly.entity_id
_entity_poly.type
_entity_poly.pdbx_seq_one_letter_code
_entity_poly.pdbx_strand_id
1 'polypeptide(L)'
;MGRFLDSAGVQKQALGAVWNIVAGSSGNQEVAGRIGMLESLRTAMGSFQDHPEIQKMACGALWQMCLGHPNNKARAGKLGLLESLQVLRPAAGPL
;
A
#
# COMPACT_ATOMS: atom_id res chain seq x y z
N MET A 1 2.46 -2.13 20.10
CA MET A 1 1.81 -3.46 20.10
C MET A 1 1.76 -3.93 18.65
N GLY A 2 2.66 -4.82 18.23
CA GLY A 2 2.88 -5.18 16.82
C GLY A 2 3.15 -6.67 16.66
N ARG A 3 2.20 -7.52 17.05
CA ARG A 3 2.41 -8.98 17.16
C ARG A 3 2.58 -9.72 15.82
N PHE A 4 2.40 -9.05 14.69
CA PHE A 4 2.41 -9.71 13.36
C PHE A 4 3.08 -8.87 12.26
N LEU A 5 4.03 -8.00 12.63
CA LEU A 5 4.72 -7.15 11.65
C LEU A 5 5.48 -7.98 10.61
N ASP A 6 6.03 -9.13 10.99
CA ASP A 6 6.84 -9.99 10.12
C ASP A 6 6.05 -11.19 9.55
N SER A 7 4.75 -11.31 9.84
CA SER A 7 3.94 -12.41 9.34
C SER A 7 3.37 -12.09 7.96
N ALA A 8 4.03 -12.60 6.91
CA ALA A 8 3.62 -12.38 5.52
C ALA A 8 2.14 -12.74 5.27
N GLY A 9 1.66 -13.85 5.84
CA GLY A 9 0.27 -14.27 5.71
C GLY A 9 -0.73 -13.29 6.34
N VAL A 10 -0.42 -12.79 7.54
CA VAL A 10 -1.26 -11.78 8.21
C VAL A 10 -1.22 -10.45 7.45
N GLN A 11 -0.05 -10.03 7.00
CA GLN A 11 0.12 -8.78 6.26
C GLN A 11 -0.63 -8.80 4.92
N LYS A 12 -0.56 -9.90 4.17
CA LYS A 12 -1.35 -10.08 2.94
C LYS A 12 -2.85 -9.89 3.21
N GLN A 13 -3.36 -10.48 4.30
CA GLN A 13 -4.78 -10.47 4.62
C GLN A 13 -5.22 -9.09 5.12
N ALA A 14 -4.38 -8.44 5.93
CA ALA A 14 -4.59 -7.08 6.38
C ALA A 14 -4.66 -6.10 5.20
N LEU A 15 -3.71 -6.16 4.26
CA LEU A 15 -3.71 -5.33 3.06
C LEU A 15 -4.93 -5.58 2.17
N GLY A 16 -5.37 -6.84 2.07
CA GLY A 16 -6.61 -7.18 1.37
C GLY A 16 -7.86 -6.63 2.03
N ALA A 17 -7.92 -6.67 3.35
CA ALA A 17 -9.00 -6.02 4.09
C ALA A 17 -9.00 -4.50 3.87
N VAL A 18 -7.83 -3.86 3.90
CA VAL A 18 -7.69 -2.42 3.62
C VAL A 18 -8.21 -2.09 2.23
N TRP A 19 -7.78 -2.82 1.19
CA TRP A 19 -8.30 -2.64 -0.17
C TRP A 19 -9.83 -2.71 -0.18
N ASN A 20 -10.42 -3.76 0.36
CA ASN A 20 -11.87 -3.93 0.37
C ASN A 20 -12.58 -2.76 1.07
N ILE A 21 -12.12 -2.36 2.26
CA ILE A 21 -12.74 -1.30 3.08
C ILE A 21 -12.77 0.05 2.36
N VAL A 22 -11.69 0.41 1.64
CA VAL A 22 -11.61 1.71 0.95
C VAL A 22 -12.25 1.68 -0.44
N ALA A 23 -12.49 0.50 -1.02
CA ALA A 23 -13.04 0.37 -2.36
C ALA A 23 -14.45 0.98 -2.45
N GLY A 24 -14.61 2.01 -3.29
CA GLY A 24 -15.91 2.65 -3.53
C GLY A 24 -16.44 3.49 -2.35
N SER A 25 -15.62 3.76 -1.33
CA SER A 25 -16.03 4.50 -0.13
C SER A 25 -15.18 5.73 0.11
N SER A 26 -15.66 6.88 -0.37
CA SER A 26 -14.99 8.20 -0.21
C SER A 26 -14.66 8.53 1.25
N GLY A 27 -15.59 8.25 2.16
CA GLY A 27 -15.37 8.46 3.60
C GLY A 27 -14.24 7.59 4.15
N ASN A 28 -14.19 6.31 3.77
CA ASN A 28 -13.13 5.41 4.24
C ASN A 28 -11.77 5.75 3.59
N GLN A 29 -11.76 6.16 2.32
CA GLN A 29 -10.54 6.63 1.64
C GLN A 29 -9.95 7.85 2.37
N GLU A 30 -10.79 8.81 2.77
CA GLU A 30 -10.36 9.97 3.54
C GLU A 30 -9.87 9.60 4.94
N VAL A 31 -10.61 8.76 5.68
CA VAL A 31 -10.20 8.28 7.01
C VAL A 31 -8.87 7.53 6.93
N ALA A 32 -8.70 6.62 5.97
CA ALA A 32 -7.47 5.86 5.77
C ALA A 32 -6.26 6.80 5.54
N GLY A 33 -6.45 7.86 4.76
CA GLY A 33 -5.44 8.90 4.55
C GLY A 33 -5.07 9.67 5.82
N ARG A 34 -6.01 9.88 6.75
CA ARG A 34 -5.77 10.58 8.03
C ARG A 34 -5.09 9.72 9.07
N ILE A 35 -5.45 8.43 9.18
CA ILE A 35 -4.95 7.51 10.23
C ILE A 35 -3.57 6.91 9.95
N GLY A 36 -2.89 7.35 8.87
CA GLY A 36 -1.55 6.88 8.55
C GLY A 36 -1.50 5.55 7.77
N MET A 37 -2.57 5.21 7.04
CA MET A 37 -2.63 3.94 6.31
C MET A 37 -1.61 3.92 5.15
N LEU A 38 -1.31 5.06 4.52
CA LEU A 38 -0.29 5.15 3.46
C LEU A 38 1.12 4.81 3.96
N GLU A 39 1.46 5.24 5.17
CA GLU A 39 2.70 4.90 5.86
C GLU A 39 2.79 3.40 6.15
N SER A 40 1.65 2.80 6.52
CA SER A 40 1.54 1.36 6.73
C SER A 40 1.74 0.58 5.42
N LEU A 41 1.16 1.04 4.31
CA LEU A 41 1.40 0.46 2.98
C LEU A 41 2.89 0.55 2.60
N ARG A 42 3.51 1.73 2.76
CA ARG A 42 4.94 1.90 2.48
C ARG A 42 5.80 0.94 3.29
N THR A 43 5.51 0.81 4.58
CA THR A 43 6.23 -0.10 5.47
C THR A 43 6.08 -1.55 5.02
N ALA A 44 4.86 -1.99 4.70
CA ALA A 44 4.62 -3.35 4.21
C ALA A 44 5.35 -3.61 2.88
N MET A 45 5.31 -2.67 1.93
CA MET A 45 6.04 -2.80 0.66
C MET A 45 7.54 -2.92 0.87
N GLY A 46 8.11 -2.17 1.82
CA GLY A 46 9.53 -2.22 2.16
C GLY A 46 9.96 -3.46 2.95
N SER A 47 9.11 -3.97 3.84
CA SER A 47 9.43 -5.16 4.66
C SER A 47 9.25 -6.48 3.91
N PHE A 48 8.43 -6.50 2.85
CA PHE A 48 8.05 -7.73 2.13
C PHE A 48 8.35 -7.62 0.63
N GLN A 49 9.52 -7.10 0.28
CA GLN A 49 9.94 -6.84 -1.11
C GLN A 49 9.86 -8.11 -1.99
N ASP A 50 10.25 -9.25 -1.45
CA ASP A 50 10.28 -10.53 -2.18
C ASP A 50 8.95 -11.31 -2.13
N HIS A 51 7.87 -10.71 -1.60
CA HIS A 51 6.55 -11.34 -1.52
C HIS A 51 5.58 -10.73 -2.54
N PRO A 52 5.45 -11.32 -3.74
CA PRO A 52 4.68 -10.72 -4.84
C PRO A 52 3.21 -10.51 -4.48
N GLU A 53 2.61 -11.42 -3.71
CA GLU A 53 1.22 -11.28 -3.27
C GLU A 53 1.03 -10.08 -2.32
N ILE A 54 1.98 -9.81 -1.43
CA ILE A 54 1.92 -8.64 -0.54
C ILE A 54 2.05 -7.35 -1.37
N GLN A 55 2.98 -7.32 -2.32
CA GLN A 55 3.14 -6.18 -3.22
C GLN A 55 1.87 -5.91 -4.03
N LYS A 56 1.24 -6.95 -4.57
CA LYS A 56 -0.03 -6.85 -5.30
C LYS A 56 -1.15 -6.25 -4.44
N MET A 57 -1.32 -6.74 -3.20
CA MET A 57 -2.37 -6.22 -2.31
C MET A 57 -2.07 -4.78 -1.87
N ALA A 58 -0.82 -4.45 -1.58
CA ALA A 58 -0.40 -3.08 -1.24
C ALA A 58 -0.66 -2.11 -2.40
N CYS A 59 -0.30 -2.48 -3.63
CA CYS A 59 -0.57 -1.70 -4.83
C CYS A 59 -2.08 -1.49 -5.06
N GLY A 60 -2.89 -2.55 -4.88
CA GLY A 60 -4.35 -2.45 -5.00
C GLY A 60 -4.97 -1.52 -3.95
N ALA A 61 -4.54 -1.64 -2.69
CA ALA A 61 -4.96 -0.75 -1.62
C ALA A 61 -4.56 0.72 -1.90
N LEU A 62 -3.31 0.95 -2.34
CA LEU A 62 -2.81 2.28 -2.68
C LEU A 62 -3.60 2.92 -3.83
N TRP A 63 -3.89 2.15 -4.88
CA TRP A 63 -4.72 2.58 -6.00
C TRP A 63 -6.07 3.09 -5.50
N GLN A 64 -6.77 2.28 -4.71
CA GLN A 64 -8.10 2.64 -4.23
C GLN A 64 -8.06 3.81 -3.26
N MET A 65 -7.07 3.88 -2.35
CA MET A 65 -6.93 5.03 -1.46
C MET A 65 -6.72 6.36 -2.21
N CYS A 66 -6.05 6.32 -3.37
CA CYS A 66 -5.75 7.51 -4.16
C CYS A 66 -6.84 7.87 -5.19
N LEU A 67 -7.67 6.92 -5.59
CA LEU A 67 -8.68 7.12 -6.64
C LEU A 67 -9.72 8.18 -6.22
N GLY A 68 -9.72 9.34 -6.89
CA GLY A 68 -10.62 10.45 -6.56
C GLY A 68 -10.22 11.29 -5.33
N HIS A 69 -9.11 10.98 -4.66
CA HIS A 69 -8.69 11.68 -3.43
C HIS A 69 -7.36 12.43 -3.61
N PRO A 70 -7.37 13.73 -3.99
CA PRO A 70 -6.16 14.50 -4.26
C PRO A 70 -5.26 14.66 -3.04
N ASN A 71 -5.83 14.78 -1.83
CA ASN A 71 -5.06 14.84 -0.59
C ASN A 71 -4.26 13.54 -0.36
N ASN A 72 -4.86 12.38 -0.63
CA ASN A 72 -4.19 11.09 -0.52
C ASN A 72 -3.09 10.95 -1.58
N LYS A 73 -3.34 11.39 -2.82
CA LYS A 73 -2.31 11.43 -3.87
C LYS A 73 -1.10 12.28 -3.47
N ALA A 74 -1.35 13.49 -2.97
CA ALA A 74 -0.29 14.39 -2.52
C ALA A 74 0.50 13.80 -1.34
N ARG A 75 -0.18 13.18 -0.37
CA ARG A 75 0.47 12.50 0.75
C ARG A 75 1.29 11.30 0.28
N ALA A 76 0.76 10.48 -0.64
CA ALA A 76 1.48 9.34 -1.19
C ALA A 76 2.78 9.76 -1.88
N GLY A 77 2.76 10.86 -2.64
CA GLY A 77 3.97 11.46 -3.21
C GLY A 77 4.97 11.90 -2.14
N LYS A 78 4.53 12.63 -1.11
CA LYS A 78 5.39 13.06 0.00
C LYS A 78 6.02 11.90 0.80
N LEU A 79 5.33 10.76 0.86
CA LEU A 79 5.82 9.56 1.54
C LEU A 79 6.80 8.75 0.71
N GLY A 80 7.02 9.10 -0.56
CA GLY A 80 7.90 8.37 -1.45
C GLY A 80 7.32 7.03 -1.91
N LEU A 81 5.99 6.93 -2.04
CA LEU A 81 5.34 5.71 -2.55
C LEU A 81 5.56 5.52 -4.05
N LEU A 82 5.99 6.55 -4.79
CA LEU A 82 6.39 6.41 -6.19
C LEU A 82 7.69 5.61 -6.31
N GLU A 83 8.64 5.82 -5.41
CA GLU A 83 9.88 5.08 -5.29
C GLU A 83 9.60 3.64 -4.87
N SER A 84 8.70 3.43 -3.90
CA SER A 84 8.23 2.08 -3.53
C SER A 84 7.58 1.33 -4.69
N LEU A 85 6.86 2.02 -5.59
CA LEU A 85 6.30 1.42 -6.80
C LEU A 85 7.36 1.19 -7.88
N GLN A 86 8.34 2.09 -8.01
CA GLN A 86 9.41 2.00 -9.00
C GLN A 86 10.25 0.73 -8.82
N VAL A 87 10.52 0.32 -7.58
CA VAL A 87 11.31 -0.89 -7.30
C VAL A 87 10.59 -2.19 -7.65
N LEU A 88 9.27 -2.17 -7.87
CA LEU A 88 8.48 -3.34 -8.30
C LEU A 88 8.53 -3.61 -9.80
N ARG A 89 9.16 -2.72 -10.58
CA ARG A 89 9.40 -3.00 -11.99
C ARG A 89 10.22 -4.30 -12.10
N PRO A 90 9.97 -5.15 -13.10
CA PRO A 90 10.88 -6.25 -13.38
C PRO A 90 12.30 -5.68 -13.49
N ALA A 91 13.28 -6.32 -12.83
CA ALA A 91 14.68 -6.03 -13.10
C ALA A 91 14.85 -6.04 -14.61
N ALA A 92 15.44 -4.97 -15.18
CA ALA A 92 15.71 -4.95 -16.61
C ALA A 92 16.41 -6.26 -16.96
N GLY A 93 15.72 -7.13 -17.70
CA GLY A 93 16.34 -8.35 -18.22
C GLY A 93 17.57 -7.94 -19.03
N PRO A 94 18.64 -8.74 -19.03
CA PRO A 94 19.84 -8.39 -19.78
C PRO A 94 19.45 -8.10 -21.23
N LEU A 95 19.85 -6.92 -21.71
CA LEU A 95 19.73 -6.49 -23.11
C LEU A 95 20.44 -7.46 -24.04
#